data_AF-A0A136KT10-F1
#
_entry.id   AF-A0A136KT10-F1
#
_cell.length_a   1.000
_cell.length_b   1.000
_cell.length_c   1.000
_cell.angle_alpha   90.00
_cell.angle_beta   90.00
_cell.angle_gamma   90.00
#
_symmetry.space_group_name_H-M   'P 1'
#
loop_
_entity.id
_entity.type
_entity.pdbx_description
1 polymer ?
#
loop_
_entity_poly.entity_id
_entity_poly.type
_entity_poly.pdbx_seq_one_letter_code
_entity_poly.pdbx_strand_id
1 'polypeptide(L)'
;MVSSFAILLLTTHPSELMSDLTRRGLPAQFAYVIISTLQILPQMQAKAQTIIAAQRSRGLDTESTFIKRVSSVVPLVGPLVFGSLVEVEERAIAIEARGFTSQKQKTSLHEISDRTIDKILRWIFTLFVIFSITLNIWLS
;
A
#
# COMPACT_ATOMS: atom_id res chain seq x y z
N MET A 1 5.58 -17.33 -14.15
CA MET A 1 5.83 -16.18 -13.26
C MET A 1 4.94 -14.98 -13.56
N VAL A 2 4.95 -14.42 -14.78
CA VAL A 2 4.12 -13.24 -15.13
C VAL A 2 2.62 -13.47 -14.92
N SER A 3 2.09 -14.62 -15.37
CA SER A 3 0.67 -14.97 -15.19
C SER A 3 0.26 -15.09 -13.72
N SER A 4 1.08 -15.74 -12.89
CA SER A 4 0.81 -15.89 -11.44
C SER A 4 0.78 -14.54 -10.73
N PHE A 5 1.69 -13.63 -11.08
CA PHE A 5 1.72 -12.29 -10.53
C PHE A 5 0.51 -11.45 -10.97
N ALA A 6 0.12 -11.55 -12.25
CA ALA A 6 -1.06 -10.86 -12.76
C ALA A 6 -2.35 -11.33 -12.07
N ILE A 7 -2.51 -12.65 -11.85
CA ILE A 7 -3.64 -13.19 -11.08
C ILE A 7 -3.66 -12.58 -9.68
N LEU A 8 -2.54 -12.57 -8.96
CA LEU A 8 -2.46 -11.99 -7.61
C LEU A 8 -2.87 -10.52 -7.58
N LEU A 9 -2.36 -9.71 -8.52
CA LEU A 9 -2.70 -8.28 -8.58
C LEU A 9 -4.16 -8.02 -8.93
N LEU A 10 -4.77 -8.85 -9.78
CA LEU A 10 -6.13 -8.63 -10.27
C LEU A 10 -7.20 -9.21 -9.35
N THR A 11 -6.88 -10.23 -8.56
CA THR A 11 -7.87 -10.90 -7.69
C THR A 11 -7.77 -10.49 -6.23
N THR A 12 -6.63 -9.96 -5.78
CA THR A 12 -6.39 -9.68 -4.36
C THR A 12 -6.17 -8.20 -4.12
N HIS A 13 -7.04 -7.58 -3.32
CA HIS A 13 -6.84 -6.18 -2.93
C HIS A 13 -5.68 -6.08 -1.92
N PRO A 14 -4.68 -5.20 -2.12
CA PRO A 14 -3.50 -5.11 -1.24
C PRO A 14 -3.84 -4.86 0.23
N SER A 15 -4.93 -4.14 0.52
CA SER A 15 -5.35 -3.91 1.92
C SER A 15 -5.85 -5.18 2.61
N GLU A 16 -6.54 -6.05 1.89
CA GLU A 16 -7.02 -7.33 2.42
C GLU A 16 -5.84 -8.26 2.67
N LEU A 17 -4.90 -8.33 1.73
CA LEU A 17 -3.67 -9.09 1.88
C LEU A 17 -2.90 -8.66 3.15
N MET A 18 -2.68 -7.36 3.33
CA MET A 18 -1.95 -6.84 4.48
C MET A 18 -2.70 -7.06 5.80
N SER A 19 -4.03 -6.98 5.78
CA SER A 19 -4.87 -7.29 6.94
C SER A 19 -4.79 -8.77 7.32
N ASP A 20 -4.83 -9.69 6.35
CA ASP A 20 -4.68 -11.13 6.61
C ASP A 20 -3.28 -11.46 7.12
N LEU A 21 -2.24 -10.85 6.55
CA LEU A 21 -0.86 -11.02 7.03
C LEU A 21 -0.71 -10.52 8.48
N THR A 22 -1.35 -9.40 8.82
CA THR A 22 -1.36 -8.89 10.21
C THR A 22 -2.00 -9.88 11.17
N ARG A 23 -3.12 -10.49 10.76
CA ARG A 23 -3.78 -11.55 11.53
C ARG A 23 -2.90 -12.79 11.71
N ARG A 24 -2.05 -13.10 10.73
CA ARG A 24 -1.09 -14.22 10.77
C ARG A 24 0.21 -13.92 11.51
N GLY A 25 0.37 -12.72 12.08
CA GLY A 25 1.52 -12.35 12.92
C GLY A 25 2.42 -11.24 12.36
N LEU A 26 2.11 -10.67 11.19
CA LEU A 26 2.84 -9.51 10.68
C LEU A 26 2.60 -8.30 11.61
N PRO A 27 3.64 -7.52 11.98
CA PRO A 27 3.47 -6.33 12.80
C PRO A 27 2.51 -5.33 12.14
N ALA A 28 1.49 -4.89 12.90
CA ALA A 28 0.46 -3.96 12.41
C ALA A 28 1.05 -2.63 11.89
N GLN A 29 2.20 -2.20 12.41
CA GLN A 29 2.93 -1.02 11.94
C GLN A 29 3.35 -1.16 10.47
N PHE A 30 3.83 -2.34 10.08
CA PHE A 30 4.28 -2.60 8.71
C PHE A 30 3.10 -2.64 7.73
N ALA A 31 2.02 -3.34 8.10
CA ALA A 31 0.79 -3.33 7.33
C ALA A 31 0.21 -1.92 7.21
N TYR A 32 0.25 -1.13 8.29
CA TYR A 32 -0.19 0.26 8.27
C TYR A 32 0.61 1.11 7.28
N VAL A 33 1.94 1.01 7.26
CA VAL A 33 2.77 1.74 6.29
C VAL A 33 2.32 1.42 4.86
N ILE A 34 2.19 0.14 4.50
CA ILE A 34 1.81 -0.24 3.13
C ILE A 34 0.39 0.23 2.78
N ILE A 35 -0.59 -0.05 3.64
CA ILE A 35 -1.99 0.32 3.40
C ILE A 35 -2.14 1.85 3.31
N SER A 36 -1.51 2.58 4.24
CA SER A 36 -1.60 4.03 4.29
C SER A 36 -0.96 4.68 3.06
N THR A 37 0.20 4.21 2.60
CA THR A 37 0.82 4.70 1.35
C THR A 37 -0.13 4.56 0.16
N LEU A 38 -0.79 3.40 0.00
CA LEU A 38 -1.71 3.18 -1.11
C LEU A 38 -2.94 4.10 -1.04
N GLN A 39 -3.45 4.37 0.18
CA GLN A 39 -4.59 5.26 0.39
C GLN A 39 -4.23 6.75 0.26
N ILE A 40 -3.02 7.14 0.64
CA ILE A 40 -2.54 8.52 0.61
C ILE A 40 -2.22 8.94 -0.84
N LEU A 41 -1.84 8.00 -1.72
CA LEU A 41 -1.51 8.30 -3.11
C LEU A 41 -2.60 9.11 -3.87
N PRO A 42 -3.89 8.71 -3.88
CA PRO A 42 -4.93 9.52 -4.53
C PRO A 42 -5.15 10.87 -3.85
N GLN A 43 -5.00 10.95 -2.53
CA GLN A 43 -5.12 12.21 -1.77
C GLN A 43 -3.98 13.18 -2.13
N MET A 44 -2.76 12.67 -2.26
CA MET A 44 -1.59 13.43 -2.72
C MET A 44 -1.77 13.95 -4.13
N GLN A 45 -2.31 13.14 -5.04
CA GLN A 45 -2.61 13.59 -6.40
C GLN A 45 -3.63 14.73 -6.40
N ALA A 46 -4.72 14.60 -5.64
CA ALA A 46 -5.72 15.66 -5.52
C ALA A 46 -5.12 16.95 -4.95
N LYS A 47 -4.34 16.87 -3.85
CA LYS A 47 -3.63 18.02 -3.27
C LYS A 47 -2.66 18.66 -4.26
N ALA A 48 -1.89 17.86 -4.98
CA ALA A 48 -0.96 18.36 -5.99
C ALA A 48 -1.70 19.15 -7.07
N GLN A 49 -2.85 18.66 -7.56
CA GLN A 49 -3.67 19.38 -8.53
C GLN A 49 -4.20 20.71 -7.99
N THR A 50 -4.64 20.76 -6.74
CA THR A 50 -5.05 22.00 -6.07
C THR A 50 -3.90 23.00 -5.95
N ILE A 51 -2.70 22.53 -5.57
CA ILE A 51 -1.50 23.37 -5.46
C ILE A 51 -1.10 23.91 -6.84
N ILE A 52 -1.13 23.07 -7.89
CA ILE A 52 -0.85 23.48 -9.27
C ILE A 52 -1.85 24.55 -9.72
N ALA A 53 -3.14 24.37 -9.48
CA ALA A 53 -4.16 25.36 -9.81
C ALA A 53 -3.92 26.70 -9.10
N ALA A 54 -3.62 26.67 -7.80
CA ALA A 54 -3.32 27.86 -7.01
C ALA A 54 -2.06 28.59 -7.49
N GLN A 55 -1.00 27.85 -7.84
CA GLN A 55 0.23 28.46 -8.36
C GLN A 55 0.03 29.02 -9.77
N ARG A 56 -0.77 28.37 -10.63
CA ARG A 56 -1.17 28.95 -11.92
C ARG A 56 -1.91 30.27 -11.76
N SER A 57 -2.82 30.38 -10.79
CA SER A 57 -3.48 31.66 -10.46
C SER A 57 -2.50 32.73 -9.96
N ARG A 58 -1.36 32.33 -9.40
CA ARG A 58 -0.26 33.23 -8.98
C ARG A 58 0.74 33.54 -10.11
N GLY A 59 0.44 33.15 -11.35
CA GLY A 59 1.27 33.42 -12.52
C GLY A 59 2.39 32.40 -12.76
N LEU A 60 2.32 31.21 -12.16
CA LEU A 60 3.27 30.13 -12.44
C LEU A 60 3.02 29.56 -13.84
N ASP A 61 3.94 29.89 -14.75
CA ASP A 61 3.83 29.57 -16.16
C ASP A 61 4.26 28.11 -16.46
N THR A 62 3.30 27.24 -16.73
CA THR A 62 3.55 25.80 -16.96
C THR A 62 3.93 25.44 -18.41
N GLU A 63 3.91 26.42 -19.31
CA GLU A 63 3.97 26.27 -20.77
C GLU A 63 5.35 26.60 -21.40
N SER A 64 6.41 26.74 -20.61
CA SER A 64 7.72 27.20 -21.13
C SER A 64 8.78 26.11 -21.28
N THR A 65 9.95 26.50 -21.84
CA THR A 65 11.14 25.66 -22.13
C THR A 65 11.47 24.70 -20.98
N PHE A 66 12.00 23.50 -21.30
CA PHE A 66 12.28 22.42 -20.34
C PHE A 66 12.94 22.86 -19.02
N ILE A 67 13.89 23.81 -19.09
CA ILE A 67 14.59 24.40 -17.93
C ILE A 67 13.63 25.18 -17.01
N LYS A 68 12.75 26.00 -17.57
CA LYS A 68 11.75 26.77 -16.81
C LYS A 68 10.68 25.84 -16.22
N ARG A 69 10.33 24.75 -16.90
CA ARG A 69 9.44 23.71 -16.40
C ARG A 69 10.00 22.98 -15.18
N VAL A 70 11.30 22.69 -15.14
CA VAL A 70 11.94 22.09 -13.95
C VAL A 70 11.97 23.10 -12.79
N SER A 71 12.33 24.36 -13.08
CA SER A 71 12.34 25.41 -12.05
C SER A 71 10.96 25.71 -11.46
N SER A 72 9.87 25.47 -12.21
CA SER A 72 8.50 25.67 -11.75
C SER A 72 7.94 24.51 -10.91
N VAL A 73 8.67 23.39 -10.80
CA VAL A 73 8.33 22.26 -9.90
C VAL A 73 8.75 22.57 -8.46
N VAL A 74 9.85 23.29 -8.25
CA VAL A 74 10.38 23.61 -6.91
C VAL A 74 9.34 24.32 -6.01
N PRO A 75 8.59 25.33 -6.48
CA PRO A 75 7.54 25.98 -5.70
C PRO A 75 6.33 25.10 -5.39
N LEU A 76 6.15 23.97 -6.10
CA LEU A 76 5.07 23.01 -5.90
C LEU A 76 5.43 21.98 -4.83
N VAL A 77 6.68 21.52 -4.83
CA VAL A 77 7.18 20.49 -3.91
C VAL A 77 7.11 20.96 -2.46
N GLY A 78 7.54 22.20 -2.18
CA GLY A 78 7.51 22.74 -0.82
C GLY A 78 6.13 22.61 -0.16
N PRO A 79 5.08 23.27 -0.69
CA PRO A 79 3.73 23.20 -0.14
C PRO A 79 3.20 21.77 -0.02
N LEU A 80 3.46 20.91 -1.02
CA LEU A 80 3.01 19.53 -0.99
C LEU A 80 3.68 18.75 0.15
N VAL A 81 5.01 18.84 0.28
CA VAL A 81 5.78 18.13 1.32
C VAL A 81 5.41 18.63 2.71
N PHE A 82 5.39 19.95 2.94
CA PHE A 82 5.00 20.50 4.25
C PHE A 82 3.57 20.10 4.62
N GLY A 83 2.61 20.22 3.70
CA GLY A 83 1.23 19.79 3.94
C GLY A 83 1.10 18.29 4.18
N SER A 84 1.96 17.47 3.56
CA SER A 84 2.02 16.03 3.79
C SER A 84 2.56 15.68 5.17
N LEU A 85 3.60 16.39 5.63
CA LEU A 85 4.19 16.16 6.94
C LEU A 85 3.21 16.48 8.07
N VAL A 86 2.49 17.59 7.96
CA VAL A 86 1.44 17.96 8.92
C VAL A 86 0.34 16.90 8.96
N GLU A 87 -0.13 16.41 7.81
CA GLU A 87 -1.15 15.36 7.75
C GLU A 87 -0.65 14.04 8.37
N VAL A 88 0.61 13.66 8.12
CA VAL A 88 1.21 12.46 8.72
C VAL A 88 1.30 12.61 10.23
N GLU A 89 1.68 13.78 10.74
CA GLU A 89 1.74 14.09 12.17
C GLU A 89 0.35 13.99 12.83
N GLU A 90 -0.65 14.68 12.26
CA GLU A 90 -2.04 14.62 12.72
C GLU A 90 -2.56 13.17 12.76
N ARG A 91 -2.26 12.40 11.70
CA ARG A 91 -2.68 11.00 11.59
C ARG A 91 -1.95 10.11 12.60
N ALA A 92 -0.66 10.36 12.86
CA ALA A 92 0.10 9.64 13.88
C ALA A 92 -0.47 9.89 15.28
N ILE A 93 -0.74 11.14 15.62
CA ILE A 93 -1.37 11.51 16.90
C ILE A 93 -2.74 10.84 17.05
N ALA A 94 -3.58 10.91 16.00
CA ALA A 94 -4.91 10.31 16.03
C ALA A 94 -4.89 8.78 16.22
N ILE A 95 -3.92 8.10 15.62
CA ILE A 95 -3.77 6.65 15.69
C ILE A 95 -3.17 6.22 17.04
N GLU A 96 -2.21 6.98 17.57
CA GLU A 96 -1.64 6.73 18.90
C GLU A 96 -2.67 6.99 20.01
N ALA A 97 -3.49 8.03 19.89
CA ALA A 97 -4.60 8.31 20.80
C ALA A 97 -5.64 7.18 20.85
N ARG A 98 -5.75 6.39 19.77
CA ARG A 98 -6.60 5.19 19.70
C ARG A 98 -5.90 3.92 20.20
N GLY A 99 -4.69 4.04 20.76
CA GLY A 99 -3.94 2.93 21.32
C GLY A 99 -3.38 1.99 20.26
N PHE A 100 -2.97 2.48 19.09
CA PHE A 100 -2.42 1.64 18.04
C PHE A 100 -1.18 0.85 18.46
N THR A 101 -0.36 1.42 19.33
CA THR A 101 0.84 0.77 19.91
C THR A 101 0.52 -0.12 21.12
N SER A 102 -0.77 -0.27 21.49
CA SER A 102 -1.20 -1.16 22.56
C SER A 102 -0.79 -2.60 22.30
N GLN A 103 -0.24 -3.26 23.32
CA GLN A 103 0.15 -4.67 23.30
C GLN A 103 -1.04 -5.63 23.48
N LYS A 104 -2.25 -5.10 23.71
CA LYS A 104 -3.45 -5.92 23.82
C LYS A 104 -3.76 -6.61 22.48
N GLN A 105 -4.41 -7.77 22.56
CA GLN A 105 -4.84 -8.49 21.37
C GLN A 105 -5.80 -7.62 20.56
N LYS A 106 -5.41 -7.30 19.32
CA LYS A 106 -6.23 -6.52 18.39
C LYS A 106 -7.32 -7.41 17.81
N THR A 107 -8.55 -6.93 17.81
CA THR A 107 -9.68 -7.56 17.12
C THR A 107 -9.85 -6.94 15.73
N SER A 108 -10.33 -7.73 14.77
CA SER A 108 -10.62 -7.23 13.42
C SER A 108 -12.11 -7.01 13.26
N LEU A 109 -12.50 -5.85 12.73
CA LEU A 109 -13.90 -5.58 12.36
C LEU A 109 -14.29 -6.33 11.08
N HIS A 110 -13.34 -6.49 10.17
CA HIS A 110 -13.54 -7.22 8.92
C HIS A 110 -12.81 -8.56 9.00
N GLU A 111 -13.58 -9.65 8.99
CA GLU A 111 -13.01 -11.00 8.96
C GLU A 111 -12.85 -11.48 7.52
N ILE A 112 -11.61 -11.83 7.18
CA ILE A 112 -11.27 -12.46 5.91
C ILE A 112 -11.56 -13.96 6.08
N SER A 113 -12.61 -14.43 5.40
CA SER A 113 -13.06 -15.82 5.51
C SER A 113 -12.12 -16.77 4.74
N ASP A 114 -11.38 -17.62 5.45
CA ASP A 114 -10.58 -18.73 4.87
C ASP A 114 -11.51 -19.94 4.69
N ARG A 115 -12.16 -20.05 3.53
CA ARG A 115 -13.16 -21.09 3.28
C ARG A 115 -12.49 -22.46 3.30
N THR A 116 -13.25 -23.49 3.66
CA THR A 116 -12.73 -24.88 3.70
C THR A 116 -12.18 -25.32 2.34
N ILE A 117 -12.77 -24.86 1.25
CA ILE A 117 -12.28 -25.12 -0.11
C ILE A 117 -10.89 -24.51 -0.32
N ASP A 118 -10.68 -23.26 0.12
CA ASP A 118 -9.39 -22.57 -0.01
C ASP A 118 -8.28 -23.32 0.77
N LYS A 119 -8.62 -23.85 1.94
CA LYS A 119 -7.72 -24.68 2.75
C LYS A 119 -7.36 -25.99 2.04
N ILE A 120 -8.34 -26.68 1.45
CA ILE A 120 -8.13 -27.94 0.73
C ILE A 120 -7.26 -27.70 -0.51
N LEU A 121 -7.59 -26.69 -1.32
CA LEU A 121 -6.82 -26.33 -2.50
C LEU A 121 -5.36 -25.98 -2.15
N ARG A 122 -5.15 -25.21 -1.07
CA ARG A 122 -3.82 -24.87 -0.58
C ARG A 122 -2.99 -26.13 -0.27
N TRP A 123 -3.55 -27.09 0.44
CA TRP A 123 -2.87 -28.36 0.74
C TRP A 123 -2.57 -29.20 -0.50
N ILE A 124 -3.52 -29.29 -1.44
CA ILE A 124 -3.33 -30.00 -2.71
C ILE A 124 -2.17 -29.41 -3.51
N PHE A 125 -2.12 -28.08 -3.65
CA PHE A 125 -1.02 -27.41 -4.36
C PHE A 125 0.32 -27.61 -3.66
N THR A 126 0.38 -27.55 -2.32
CA THR A 126 1.62 -27.80 -1.58
C THR A 126 2.12 -29.23 -1.78
N LEU A 127 1.24 -30.23 -1.70
CA LEU A 127 1.60 -31.63 -1.95
C LEU A 127 2.07 -31.85 -3.39
N PHE A 128 1.41 -31.23 -4.37
CA PHE A 128 1.80 -31.32 -5.77
C PHE A 128 3.21 -30.75 -6.01
N VAL A 129 3.55 -29.62 -5.39
CA VAL A 129 4.89 -29.03 -5.47
C VAL A 129 5.94 -29.96 -4.85
N ILE A 130 5.68 -30.48 -3.65
CA ILE A 130 6.59 -31.42 -2.98
C ILE A 130 6.80 -32.67 -3.84
N PHE A 131 5.73 -33.24 -4.39
CA PHE A 131 5.79 -34.40 -5.26
C PHE A 131 6.63 -34.14 -6.52
N SER A 132 6.42 -32.99 -7.18
CA SER A 132 7.19 -32.61 -8.36
C SER A 132 8.68 -32.44 -8.06
N ILE A 133 9.04 -31.89 -6.90
CA ILE A 133 10.43 -31.73 -6.48
C ILE A 133 11.07 -33.11 -6.21
N THR A 134 10.37 -33.99 -5.49
CA THR A 134 10.87 -35.34 -5.20
C THR A 134 11.09 -36.15 -6.47
N LEU A 135 10.17 -36.08 -7.45
CA LEU A 135 10.35 -36.74 -8.75
C LEU A 135 11.56 -36.20 -9.51
N ASN A 136 11.77 -34.89 -9.48
CA ASN A 136 12.92 -34.28 -10.15
C ASN A 136 14.26 -34.73 -9.53
N ILE A 137 14.30 -34.84 -8.20
CA ILE A 137 15.49 -35.33 -7.47
C ILE A 137 15.73 -36.82 -7.74
N TRP A 138 14.68 -37.63 -7.86
CA TRP A 138 14.82 -39.08 -8.09
C TRP A 138 15.17 -39.43 -9.54
N LEU A 139 14.81 -38.58 -10.51
CA LEU A 139 15.13 -38.76 -11.93
C LEU A 139 16.52 -38.19 -12.32
N SER A 140 17.16 -37.44 -11.42
CA SER A 140 18.51 -36.84 -11.60
C SER A 140 19.58 -37.68 -10.91
#